data_AF-A0A6A0A5M2-F1
#
_entry.id   AF-A0A6A0A5M2-F1
#
_cell.length_a   1.000
_cell.length_b   1.000
_cell.length_c   1.000
_cell.angle_alpha   90.00
_cell.angle_beta   90.00
_cell.angle_gamma   90.00
#
_symmetry.space_group_name_H-M   'P 1'
#
loop_
_entity.id
_entity.type
_entity.pdbx_description
1 polymer ?
#
loop_
_entity_poly.entity_id
_entity_poly.type
_entity_poly.pdbx_seq_one_letter_code
_entity_poly.pdbx_strand_id
1 'polypeptide(L)'
;WLHVLMVRGGVLKALQVGDAGVLATYLAAAVHDVGHKGLNNDFLVKSGDALALLYNDLSPMENHHLATTFQLMTQEPTNFLIHAPSKVRETLRKQMIAMVLATDMRGHFTHTSLFKSKLGVSEGEEGMEGRQPSSTQLA
;
A
#
# COMPACT_ATOMS: atom_id res chain seq x y z
N TRP A 1 14.50 5.11 1.85
CA TRP A 1 14.57 3.93 0.95
C TRP A 1 13.88 4.16 -0.39
N LEU A 2 12.61 4.62 -0.44
CA LEU A 2 11.90 4.87 -1.72
C LEU A 2 12.65 5.81 -2.69
N HIS A 3 13.21 6.92 -2.20
CA HIS A 3 14.01 7.83 -3.03
C HIS A 3 15.18 7.14 -3.73
N VAL A 4 15.86 6.23 -3.04
CA VAL A 4 16.97 5.45 -3.60
C VAL A 4 16.47 4.52 -4.71
N LEU A 5 15.34 3.85 -4.51
CA LEU A 5 14.71 3.02 -5.55
C LEU A 5 14.32 3.84 -6.79
N MET A 6 13.74 5.02 -6.58
CA MET A 6 13.30 5.90 -7.66
C MET A 6 14.46 6.44 -8.50
N VAL A 7 15.51 6.94 -7.85
CA VAL A 7 16.62 7.64 -8.52
C VAL A 7 17.77 6.70 -8.88
N ARG A 8 18.21 5.86 -7.94
CA ARG A 8 19.37 4.97 -8.13
C ARG A 8 18.98 3.59 -8.63
N GLY A 9 17.80 3.09 -8.26
CA GLY A 9 17.24 1.84 -8.75
C GLY A 9 16.69 1.92 -10.18
N GLY A 10 16.71 3.11 -10.80
CA GLY A 10 16.34 3.31 -12.21
C GLY A 10 14.83 3.36 -12.49
N VAL A 11 13.97 3.28 -11.48
CA VAL A 11 12.50 3.24 -11.66
C VAL A 11 11.97 4.47 -12.38
N LEU A 12 12.46 5.67 -12.06
CA LEU A 12 12.07 6.91 -12.74
C LEU A 12 12.31 6.83 -14.26
N LYS A 13 13.49 6.34 -14.64
CA LYS A 13 13.90 6.22 -16.04
C LYS A 13 13.15 5.09 -16.75
N ALA A 14 13.01 3.95 -16.09
CA ALA A 14 12.39 2.76 -16.67
C ALA A 14 10.88 2.93 -16.91
N LEU A 15 10.18 3.59 -15.98
CA LEU A 15 8.72 3.78 -16.06
C LEU A 15 8.29 5.14 -16.61
N GLN A 16 9.25 6.02 -16.95
CA GLN A 16 8.99 7.38 -17.44
C GLN A 16 7.98 8.13 -16.55
N VAL A 17 8.22 8.08 -15.24
CA VAL A 17 7.31 8.66 -14.24
C VAL A 17 7.36 10.19 -14.34
N GLY A 18 6.24 10.82 -14.71
CA GLY A 18 6.13 12.29 -14.73
C GLY A 18 6.09 12.90 -13.32
N ASP A 19 6.31 14.21 -13.23
CA ASP A 19 6.47 14.94 -11.95
C ASP A 19 5.34 14.72 -10.95
N ALA A 20 4.08 14.71 -11.44
CA ALA A 20 2.91 14.43 -10.59
C ALA A 20 2.99 13.04 -9.96
N GLY A 21 3.51 12.05 -10.69
CA GLY A 21 3.72 10.70 -10.19
C GLY A 21 4.87 10.62 -9.19
N VAL A 22 5.96 11.35 -9.43
CA VAL A 22 7.06 11.43 -8.46
C VAL A 22 6.57 12.01 -7.14
N LEU A 23 5.82 13.11 -7.19
CA LEU A 23 5.20 13.72 -6.01
C LEU A 23 4.24 12.75 -5.32
N ALA A 24 3.36 12.08 -6.06
CA ALA A 24 2.44 11.10 -5.51
C ALA A 24 3.18 9.95 -4.80
N THR A 25 4.28 9.46 -5.36
CA THR A 25 5.07 8.37 -4.78
C THR A 25 5.72 8.80 -3.46
N TYR A 26 6.27 10.01 -3.38
CA TYR A 26 6.81 10.52 -2.12
C TYR A 26 5.74 10.80 -1.07
N LEU A 27 4.61 11.39 -1.47
CA LEU A 27 3.51 11.62 -0.54
C LEU A 27 2.93 10.31 -0.01
N ALA A 28 2.69 9.33 -0.88
CA ALA A 28 2.22 8.00 -0.46
C ALA A 28 3.17 7.36 0.55
N ALA A 29 4.49 7.39 0.30
CA ALA A 29 5.45 6.87 1.27
C ALA A 29 5.51 7.66 2.57
N ALA A 30 5.31 8.97 2.54
CA ALA A 30 5.29 9.78 3.76
C ALA A 30 4.06 9.49 4.64
N VAL A 31 2.92 9.14 4.01
CA VAL A 31 1.63 9.04 4.71
C VAL A 31 1.09 7.62 4.86
N HIS A 32 1.77 6.60 4.33
CA HIS A 32 1.22 5.24 4.28
C HIS A 32 0.81 4.67 5.65
N ASP A 33 1.40 5.15 6.75
CA ASP A 33 1.06 4.75 8.14
C ASP A 33 0.58 5.95 9.01
N VAL A 34 0.10 7.05 8.41
CA VAL A 34 -0.30 8.25 9.19
C VAL A 34 -1.47 7.96 10.12
N GLY A 35 -1.33 8.23 11.42
CA GLY A 35 -2.38 7.94 12.39
C GLY A 35 -2.54 6.45 12.73
N HIS A 36 -1.50 5.63 12.47
CA HIS A 36 -1.52 4.21 12.79
C HIS A 36 -1.71 3.95 14.30
N LYS A 37 -2.66 3.08 14.67
CA LYS A 37 -3.02 2.77 16.07
C LYS A 37 -2.06 1.77 16.75
N GLY A 38 -1.13 1.18 16.01
CA GLY A 38 -0.26 0.10 16.46
C GLY A 38 -0.93 -1.28 16.47
N LEU A 39 -2.06 -1.43 15.76
CA LEU A 39 -2.84 -2.65 15.64
C LEU A 39 -2.94 -3.03 14.16
N ASN A 40 -2.95 -4.33 13.86
CA ASN A 40 -3.13 -4.80 12.48
C ASN A 40 -4.61 -4.86 12.09
N ASN A 41 -4.88 -4.90 10.78
CA ASN A 41 -6.24 -4.94 10.23
C ASN A 41 -7.06 -6.13 10.78
N ASP A 42 -6.46 -7.31 10.92
CA ASP A 42 -7.13 -8.49 11.47
C ASP A 42 -7.66 -8.28 12.89
N PHE A 43 -6.89 -7.59 13.73
CA PHE A 43 -7.31 -7.25 15.08
C PHE A 43 -8.50 -6.29 15.07
N LEU A 44 -8.45 -5.25 14.23
CA LEU A 44 -9.54 -4.26 14.11
C LEU A 44 -10.85 -4.93 13.67
N VAL A 45 -10.78 -5.84 12.70
CA VAL A 45 -11.95 -6.59 12.22
C VAL A 45 -12.50 -7.49 13.33
N LYS A 46 -11.64 -8.29 13.97
CA LYS A 46 -12.07 -9.24 15.03
C LYS A 46 -12.61 -8.54 16.28
N SER A 47 -12.15 -7.34 16.58
CA SER A 47 -12.61 -6.55 17.73
C SER A 47 -13.84 -5.68 17.45
N GLY A 48 -14.28 -5.59 16.18
CA GLY A 48 -15.36 -4.68 15.79
C GLY A 48 -14.99 -3.21 15.93
N ASP A 49 -13.72 -2.85 15.71
CA ASP A 49 -13.26 -1.46 15.77
C ASP A 49 -14.03 -0.58 14.77
N ALA A 50 -14.27 0.67 15.15
CA ALA A 50 -15.03 1.61 14.33
C ALA A 50 -14.47 1.79 12.91
N LEU A 51 -13.15 1.68 12.71
CA LEU A 51 -12.54 1.74 11.39
C LEU A 51 -12.87 0.51 10.54
N ALA A 52 -12.92 -0.68 11.15
CA ALA A 52 -13.31 -1.90 10.44
C ALA A 52 -14.76 -1.80 9.97
N LEU A 53 -15.66 -1.31 10.83
CA LEU A 53 -17.06 -1.06 10.47
C LEU A 53 -17.18 0.01 9.37
N LEU A 54 -16.46 1.12 9.50
CA LEU A 54 -16.51 2.24 8.53
C LEU A 54 -16.04 1.83 7.13
N TYR A 55 -14.99 1.01 7.06
CA TYR A 55 -14.40 0.55 5.81
C TYR A 55 -14.82 -0.87 5.41
N ASN A 56 -15.86 -1.41 6.05
CA ASN A 56 -16.45 -2.72 5.73
C ASN A 56 -15.41 -3.85 5.67
N ASP A 57 -14.49 -3.87 6.63
CA ASP A 57 -13.39 -4.85 6.75
C ASP A 57 -12.39 -4.88 5.58
N LEU A 58 -12.45 -3.89 4.68
CA LEU A 58 -11.57 -3.75 3.52
C LEU A 58 -10.46 -2.74 3.83
N SER A 59 -9.26 -3.26 4.08
CA SER A 59 -8.04 -2.47 4.39
C SER A 59 -8.32 -1.27 5.33
N PRO A 60 -8.86 -1.50 6.55
CA PRO A 60 -9.32 -0.40 7.39
C PRO A 60 -8.26 0.66 7.71
N MET A 61 -7.03 0.25 7.98
CA MET A 61 -5.93 1.17 8.27
C MET A 61 -5.49 1.93 7.01
N GLU A 62 -5.27 1.27 5.89
CA GLU A 62 -4.82 1.92 4.65
C GLU A 62 -5.85 2.94 4.15
N ASN A 63 -7.15 2.62 4.26
CA ASN A 63 -8.21 3.60 3.98
C ASN A 63 -8.20 4.77 4.97
N HIS A 64 -7.97 4.52 6.26
CA HIS A 64 -7.85 5.56 7.26
C HIS A 64 -6.67 6.51 7.00
N HIS A 65 -5.50 5.97 6.61
CA HIS A 65 -4.31 6.73 6.23
C HIS A 65 -4.61 7.68 5.06
N LEU A 66 -5.27 7.18 4.02
CA LEU A 66 -5.68 7.97 2.86
C LEU A 66 -6.71 9.04 3.21
N ALA A 67 -7.78 8.69 3.94
CA ALA A 67 -8.84 9.61 4.32
C ALA A 67 -8.28 10.78 5.14
N THR A 68 -7.47 10.48 6.15
CA THR A 68 -6.81 11.47 7.02
C THR A 68 -5.91 12.39 6.19
N THR A 69 -5.08 11.82 5.31
CA THR A 69 -4.18 12.59 4.46
C THR A 69 -4.92 13.54 3.53
N PHE A 70 -5.92 13.05 2.80
CA PHE A 70 -6.65 13.90 1.85
C PHE A 70 -7.44 14.99 2.55
N GLN A 71 -7.99 14.72 3.74
CA GLN A 71 -8.64 15.74 4.54
C GLN A 71 -7.64 16.85 4.91
N LEU A 72 -6.46 16.51 5.44
CA LEU A 72 -5.42 17.48 5.75
C LEU A 72 -4.97 18.29 4.52
N MET A 73 -4.75 17.63 3.38
CA MET A 73 -4.32 18.28 2.15
C MET A 73 -5.37 19.21 1.52
N THR A 74 -6.61 19.19 1.98
CA THR A 74 -7.67 20.08 1.49
C THR A 74 -7.97 21.26 2.42
N GLN A 75 -7.36 21.29 3.60
CA GLN A 75 -7.55 22.33 4.61
C GLN A 75 -6.36 23.30 4.64
N GLU A 76 -6.61 24.57 4.96
CA GLU A 76 -5.54 25.53 5.25
C GLU A 76 -4.92 25.23 6.63
N PRO A 77 -3.59 25.43 6.82
CA PRO A 77 -2.60 25.96 5.87
C PRO A 77 -1.93 24.88 4.99
N THR A 78 -2.45 23.66 4.98
CA THR A 78 -1.81 22.49 4.35
C THR A 78 -2.27 22.21 2.91
N ASN A 79 -3.07 23.10 2.31
CA ASN A 79 -3.59 22.97 0.95
C ASN A 79 -2.59 23.49 -0.11
N PHE A 80 -1.41 22.87 -0.17
CA PHE A 80 -0.37 23.26 -1.13
C PHE A 80 -0.71 22.93 -2.60
N LEU A 81 -1.81 22.20 -2.86
CA LEU A 81 -2.30 21.87 -4.20
C LEU A 81 -3.41 22.81 -4.70
N ILE A 82 -3.73 23.88 -3.98
CA ILE A 82 -4.85 24.78 -4.29
C ILE A 82 -4.79 25.36 -5.71
N HIS A 83 -3.59 25.64 -6.23
CA HIS A 83 -3.37 26.18 -7.58
C HIS A 83 -2.93 25.14 -8.61
N ALA A 84 -2.86 23.85 -8.23
CA ALA A 84 -2.47 22.80 -9.16
C ALA A 84 -3.60 22.51 -10.18
N PRO A 85 -3.28 22.24 -11.46
CA PRO A 85 -4.28 21.85 -12.46
C PRO A 85 -5.08 20.62 -12.03
N SER A 86 -6.36 20.55 -12.41
CA SER A 86 -7.25 19.42 -12.04
C SER A 86 -6.64 18.05 -12.37
N LYS A 87 -6.08 17.92 -13.58
CA LYS A 87 -5.43 16.69 -14.05
C LYS A 87 -4.27 16.24 -13.15
N VAL A 88 -3.51 17.18 -12.57
CA VAL A 88 -2.41 16.87 -11.65
C VAL A 88 -2.97 16.34 -10.34
N ARG A 89 -3.99 16.99 -9.77
CA ARG A 89 -4.65 16.57 -8.52
C ARG A 89 -5.31 15.20 -8.67
N GLU A 90 -5.96 14.94 -9.80
CA GLU A 90 -6.56 13.64 -10.13
C GLU A 90 -5.51 12.53 -10.25
N THR A 91 -4.43 12.80 -10.97
CA THR A 91 -3.30 11.86 -11.12
C THR A 91 -2.69 11.52 -9.76
N LEU A 92 -2.42 12.56 -8.95
CA LEU A 92 -1.86 12.43 -7.62
C LEU A 92 -2.77 11.61 -6.70
N ARG A 93 -4.06 11.94 -6.64
CA ARG A 93 -5.04 11.20 -5.84
C ARG A 93 -5.11 9.73 -6.26
N LYS A 94 -5.24 9.46 -7.56
CA LYS A 94 -5.34 8.10 -8.09
C LYS A 94 -4.11 7.26 -7.74
N GLN A 95 -2.92 7.82 -7.92
CA GLN A 95 -1.67 7.10 -7.64
C GLN A 95 -1.45 6.90 -6.15
N MET A 96 -1.72 7.90 -5.30
CA MET A 96 -1.62 7.74 -3.85
C MET A 96 -2.56 6.66 -3.32
N ILE A 97 -3.82 6.65 -3.76
CA ILE A 97 -4.78 5.60 -3.38
C ILE A 97 -4.25 4.22 -3.75
N ALA A 98 -3.78 4.05 -4.99
CA ALA A 98 -3.26 2.77 -5.44
C ALA A 98 -2.01 2.32 -4.64
N MET A 99 -1.09 3.23 -4.34
CA MET A 99 0.15 2.90 -3.63
C MET A 99 -0.07 2.62 -2.15
N VAL A 100 -0.91 3.39 -1.45
CA VAL A 100 -1.17 3.16 -0.02
C VAL A 100 -2.06 1.93 0.18
N LEU A 101 -3.07 1.69 -0.65
CA LEU A 101 -3.83 0.43 -0.54
C LEU A 101 -2.96 -0.81 -0.82
N ALA A 102 -1.93 -0.67 -1.66
CA ALA A 102 -0.98 -1.75 -1.93
C ALA A 102 -0.02 -2.06 -0.77
N THR A 103 -0.01 -1.26 0.31
CA THR A 103 0.75 -1.59 1.54
C THR A 103 0.01 -2.56 2.45
N ASP A 104 -1.28 -2.82 2.21
CA ASP A 104 -2.01 -3.87 2.93
C ASP A 104 -1.38 -5.24 2.62
N MET A 105 -0.89 -5.91 3.66
CA MET A 105 -0.23 -7.20 3.54
C MET A 105 -1.17 -8.33 3.07
N ARG A 106 -2.51 -8.15 3.09
CA ARG A 106 -3.45 -9.08 2.43
C ARG A 106 -3.20 -9.17 0.93
N GLY A 107 -2.71 -8.10 0.31
CA GLY A 107 -2.38 -8.04 -1.12
C GLY A 107 -0.97 -8.53 -1.48
N HIS A 108 -0.11 -8.84 -0.49
CA HIS A 108 1.31 -9.09 -0.71
C HIS A 108 1.59 -10.17 -1.78
N PHE A 109 0.95 -11.33 -1.67
CA PHE A 109 1.18 -12.42 -2.62
C PHE A 109 0.72 -12.07 -4.03
N THR A 110 -0.41 -11.38 -4.17
CA THR A 110 -0.90 -10.89 -5.46
C THR A 110 0.13 -9.96 -6.13
N HIS A 111 0.72 -9.02 -5.36
CA HIS A 111 1.73 -8.11 -5.87
C HIS A 111 3.03 -8.83 -6.25
N THR A 112 3.50 -9.75 -5.42
CA THR A 112 4.71 -10.54 -5.69
C THR A 112 4.55 -11.42 -6.92
N SER A 113 3.42 -12.11 -7.08
CA SER A 113 3.15 -12.93 -8.26
C SER A 113 3.05 -12.09 -9.54
N LEU A 114 2.40 -10.93 -9.48
CA LEU A 114 2.35 -9.99 -10.61
C LEU A 114 3.76 -9.51 -10.98
N PHE A 115 4.58 -9.17 -9.99
CA PHE A 115 5.95 -8.73 -10.21
C PHE A 115 6.81 -9.82 -10.87
N LYS A 116 6.76 -11.06 -10.35
CA LYS A 116 7.45 -12.23 -10.93
C LYS A 116 7.02 -12.48 -12.37
N SER A 117 5.72 -12.44 -12.64
CA SER A 117 5.15 -12.58 -13.99
C SER A 117 5.69 -11.52 -14.95
N LYS A 118 5.80 -10.26 -14.51
CA LYS A 118 6.38 -9.16 -15.33
C LYS A 118 7.86 -9.32 -15.60
N LEU A 119 8.60 -10.01 -14.73
CA LEU A 119 10.02 -10.33 -14.94
C LEU A 119 10.24 -11.58 -15.81
N GLY A 120 9.17 -12.31 -16.17
CA GLY A 120 9.31 -13.58 -16.88
C GLY A 120 9.93 -14.69 -16.02
N VAL A 121 9.91 -14.55 -14.70
CA VAL A 121 10.42 -15.56 -13.76
C VAL A 121 9.27 -16.53 -13.49
N SER A 122 9.37 -17.77 -14.00
CA SER A 122 8.47 -18.87 -13.65
C SER A 122 8.67 -19.28 -12.20
N GLU A 123 7.63 -19.80 -11.54
CA GLU A 123 7.73 -20.42 -10.22
C GLU A 123 8.71 -21.60 -10.29
N GLY A 124 9.96 -21.37 -9.88
CA GLY A 124 10.87 -22.42 -9.51
C GLY A 124 10.43 -22.98 -8.16
N GLU A 125 10.31 -24.30 -8.12
CA GLU A 125 10.02 -25.16 -6.97
C GLU A 125 10.63 -24.62 -5.66
N GLU A 126 9.86 -23.88 -4.87
CA GLU A 126 10.12 -23.78 -3.44
C GLU A 126 9.64 -25.10 -2.84
N GLY A 127 10.63 -25.95 -2.51
CA GLY A 127 10.45 -27.30 -2.01
C GLY A 127 9.35 -27.40 -0.97
N MET A 128 8.33 -28.17 -1.33
CA MET A 128 7.39 -28.77 -0.41
C MET A 128 8.16 -29.82 0.42
N GLU A 129 8.94 -29.37 1.40
CA GLU A 129 9.49 -30.28 2.41
C GLU A 129 8.34 -30.64 3.36
N GLY A 130 7.77 -31.82 3.09
CA GLY A 130 6.59 -32.34 3.76
C GLY A 130 6.76 -32.35 5.27
N ARG A 131 5.95 -31.55 5.96
CA ARG A 131 5.64 -31.78 7.36
C ARG A 131 4.80 -33.05 7.44
N GLN A 132 5.44 -34.20 7.71
CA GLN A 132 4.72 -35.41 8.09
C GLN A 132 3.88 -35.11 9.35
N PRO A 133 2.58 -35.47 9.40
CA PRO A 133 1.85 -35.47 10.65
C PRO A 133 2.35 -36.68 11.46
N SER A 134 3.06 -36.44 12.56
CA SER A 134 3.36 -37.49 13.53
C SER A 134 2.05 -37.89 14.21
N SER A 135 1.51 -39.03 13.80
CA SER A 135 0.55 -39.79 14.55
C SER A 135 1.16 -40.18 15.90
N THR A 136 0.63 -39.64 17.00
CA THR A 136 0.65 -40.34 18.30
C THR A 136 -0.76 -40.38 18.84
N GLN A 137 -1.13 -41.61 19.18
CA GLN A 137 -2.45 -42.12 19.46
C GLN A 137 -3.04 -41.62 20.79
N LEU A 138 -4.36 -41.69 20.84
CA LEU A 138 -5.19 -41.86 22.03
C LEU A 138 -4.57 -42.87 23.02
N ALA A 139 -4.42 -42.43 24.27
CA ALA A 139 -4.67 -43.20 25.50
C ALA A 139 -4.85 -42.20 26.65
#